data_AF-A0A7J9YCD8-F1
#
_entry.id   AF-A0A7J9YCD8-F1
#
_cell.length_a   1.000
_cell.length_b   1.000
_cell.length_c   1.000
_cell.angle_alpha   90.00
_cell.angle_beta   90.00
_cell.angle_gamma   90.00
#
_symmetry.space_group_name_H-M   'P 1'
#
loop_
_entity.id
_entity.type
_entity.pdbx_description
1 polymer ?
#
loop_
_entity_poly.entity_id
_entity_poly.type
_entity_poly.pdbx_seq_one_letter_code
_entity_poly.pdbx_strand_id
1 'polypeptide(L)'
;MRTALILLFLLALAAMPGAMLPQRSLNAPKVDEYIAENGWWGTLLDQLGFFAVYGSVWFSAIYLLLMVSLVGCLLPRSLEYVKSMRAKPV
;
A
#
# COMPACT_ATOMS: atom_id res chain seq x y z
N MET A 1 -12.23 -13.70 -1.79
CA MET A 1 -12.56 -12.26 -1.66
C MET A 1 -12.27 -11.68 -0.27
N ARG A 2 -12.56 -12.39 0.84
CA ARG A 2 -12.31 -11.89 2.21
C ARG A 2 -10.87 -11.40 2.45
N THR A 3 -9.86 -12.13 1.96
CA THR A 3 -8.44 -11.78 2.09
C THR A 3 -8.08 -10.47 1.37
N ALA A 4 -8.57 -10.27 0.15
CA ALA A 4 -8.32 -9.06 -0.63
C ALA A 4 -8.91 -7.81 0.03
N LEU A 5 -10.12 -7.90 0.62
CA LEU A 5 -10.73 -6.79 1.35
C LEU A 5 -9.92 -6.42 2.61
N ILE A 6 -9.43 -7.41 3.34
CA ILE A 6 -8.56 -7.19 4.52
C ILE A 6 -7.25 -6.52 4.10
N LEU A 7 -6.62 -7.00 3.01
CA LEU A 7 -5.38 -6.41 2.49
C LEU A 7 -5.60 -4.99 1.97
N LEU A 8 -6.75 -4.70 1.36
CA LEU A 8 -7.11 -3.36 0.90
C LEU A 8 -7.31 -2.41 2.09
N PHE A 9 -7.94 -2.88 3.16
CA PHE A 9 -8.06 -2.11 4.40
C PHE A 9 -6.71 -1.85 5.05
N LEU A 10 -5.83 -2.86 5.12
CA LEU A 10 -4.46 -2.70 5.62
C LEU A 10 -3.66 -1.70 4.79
N LEU A 11 -3.79 -1.73 3.46
CA LEU A 11 -3.14 -0.77 2.57
C LEU A 11 -3.65 0.66 2.84
N ALA A 12 -4.95 0.84 3.06
CA ALA A 12 -5.52 2.14 3.39
C ALA A 12 -4.97 2.68 4.72
N LEU A 13 -4.87 1.84 5.74
CA LEU A 13 -4.23 2.22 7.01
C LEU A 13 -2.74 2.56 6.83
N ALA A 14 -2.02 1.76 6.04
CA ALA A 14 -0.62 1.98 5.72
C ALA A 14 -0.35 3.28 4.96
N ALA A 15 -1.30 3.77 4.16
CA ALA A 15 -1.16 4.99 3.38
C ALA A 15 -1.41 6.27 4.21
N MET A 16 -2.17 6.20 5.31
CA MET A 16 -2.50 7.37 6.14
C MET A 16 -1.27 8.16 6.64
N PRO A 17 -0.21 7.52 7.18
CA PRO A 17 0.98 8.24 7.65
C PRO A 17 1.65 9.05 6.54
N GLY A 18 1.65 8.55 5.31
CA GLY A 18 2.28 9.23 4.17
C GLY A 18 1.57 10.52 3.73
N ALA A 19 0.33 10.74 4.18
CA ALA A 19 -0.40 11.99 3.97
C ALA A 19 -0.28 12.97 5.15
N MET A 20 0.02 12.47 6.35
CA MET A 20 0.09 13.26 7.58
C MET A 20 1.51 13.77 7.88
N LEU A 21 2.54 13.00 7.52
CA LEU A 21 3.95 13.32 7.78
C LEU A 21 4.63 13.92 6.53
N PRO A 22 5.65 14.79 6.72
CA PRO A 22 6.43 15.29 5.59
C PRO A 22 7.14 14.13 4.87
N GLN A 23 6.99 14.05 3.55
CA GLN A 23 7.61 12.99 2.75
C GLN A 23 8.92 13.48 2.15
N ARG A 24 10.00 12.71 2.26
CA ARG A 24 11.34 13.08 1.76
C ARG A 24 11.36 13.24 0.23
N SER A 25 10.47 12.56 -0.48
CA SER A 25 10.28 12.71 -1.94
C SER A 25 9.69 14.06 -2.36
N LEU A 26 8.99 14.76 -1.46
CA LEU A 26 8.38 16.06 -1.72
C LEU A 26 9.25 17.21 -1.21
N ASN A 27 9.82 17.07 -0.01
CA ASN A 27 10.64 18.12 0.59
C ASN A 27 11.59 17.54 1.65
N ALA A 28 12.78 17.13 1.24
CA ALA A 28 13.80 16.58 2.15
C ALA A 28 14.21 17.53 3.29
N PRO A 29 14.42 18.85 3.06
CA PRO A 29 14.74 19.79 4.13
C PRO A 29 13.73 19.80 5.28
N LYS A 30 12.42 19.75 4.98
CA LYS A 30 11.37 19.71 6.01
C LYS A 30 11.39 18.44 6.85
N VAL A 31 11.84 17.33 6.27
CA VAL A 31 11.99 16.07 7.03
C VAL A 31 13.16 16.19 7.99
N ASP A 32 14.29 16.73 7.55
CA ASP A 32 15.48 16.88 8.39
C ASP A 32 15.24 17.89 9.52
N GLU A 33 14.49 18.96 9.27
CA GLU A 33 14.01 19.91 10.29
C GLU A 33 13.07 19.23 11.29
N TYR A 34 12.10 18.45 10.82
CA TYR A 34 11.19 17.70 11.68
C TYR A 34 11.93 16.67 12.57
N ILE A 35 12.97 16.02 12.05
CA ILE A 35 13.81 15.10 12.82
C ILE A 35 14.64 15.87 13.85
N ALA A 36 15.18 17.04 13.49
CA ALA A 36 15.92 17.88 14.43
C ALA A 36 15.03 18.39 15.58
N GLU A 37 13.77 18.72 15.30
CA GLU A 37 12.80 19.19 16.30
C GLU A 37 12.25 18.06 17.20
N ASN A 38 12.04 16.86 16.65
CA ASN A 38 11.44 15.73 17.38
C ASN A 38 12.47 14.71 17.93
N GLY A 39 13.77 14.93 17.66
CA GLY A 39 14.89 14.17 18.20
C GLY A 39 14.76 12.65 17.99
N TRP A 40 14.68 11.91 19.10
CA TRP A 40 14.65 10.44 19.10
C TRP A 40 13.43 9.86 18.38
N TRP A 41 12.25 10.50 18.51
CA TRP A 41 11.03 10.08 17.83
C TRP A 41 11.13 10.25 16.31
N GLY A 42 11.72 11.36 15.86
CA GLY A 42 11.99 11.59 14.44
C GLY A 42 12.92 10.52 13.86
N THR A 43 13.97 10.16 14.59
CA THR A 43 14.92 9.13 14.15
C THR A 43 14.27 7.73 14.08
N LEU A 44 13.38 7.39 15.02
CA LEU A 44 12.62 6.14 15.00
C LEU A 44 11.68 6.06 13.77
N LEU A 45 10.96 7.16 13.49
CA LEU A 45 10.07 7.25 12.34
C LEU A 45 10.83 7.14 11.00
N ASP A 46 12.04 7.69 10.95
CA ASP A 46 12.92 7.60 9.79
C ASP A 46 13.38 6.15 9.55
N GLN A 47 13.82 5.44 10.59
CA GLN A 47 14.22 4.04 10.50
C GLN A 47 13.07 3.09 10.12
N LEU A 48 11.85 3.39 10.57
CA LEU A 48 10.64 2.65 10.18
C LEU A 48 10.16 3.00 8.77
N GLY A 49 10.76 4.00 8.12
CA GLY A 49 10.44 4.41 6.75
C GLY A 49 9.15 5.23 6.62
N PHE A 50 8.71 5.91 7.69
CA PHE A 50 7.51 6.76 7.66
C PHE A 50 7.69 8.07 6.88
N PHE A 51 8.92 8.56 6.70
CA PHE A 51 9.23 9.70 5.80
C PHE A 51 9.54 9.29 4.36
N ALA A 52 9.44 7.99 4.06
CA ALA A 52 9.52 7.44 2.71
C ALA A 52 8.50 6.30 2.52
N VAL A 53 7.24 6.50 2.95
CA VAL A 53 6.22 5.43 3.03
C VAL A 53 6.10 4.64 1.72
N TYR A 54 5.99 5.34 0.59
CA TYR A 54 5.81 4.73 -0.73
C TYR A 54 7.03 3.94 -1.23
N GLY A 55 8.23 4.24 -0.71
CA GLY A 55 9.46 3.50 -1.00
C GLY A 55 9.81 2.44 0.05
N SER A 56 9.01 2.32 1.11
CA SER A 56 9.33 1.44 2.23
C SER A 56 9.11 -0.04 1.89
N VAL A 57 9.93 -0.91 2.47
CA VAL A 57 9.86 -2.36 2.28
C VAL A 57 8.53 -2.92 2.77
N TRP A 58 8.03 -2.44 3.92
CA TRP A 58 6.79 -2.92 4.51
C TRP A 58 5.54 -2.51 3.71
N PHE A 59 5.49 -1.28 3.17
CA PHE A 59 4.40 -0.86 2.28
C PHE A 59 4.39 -1.67 0.98
N SER A 60 5.58 -1.88 0.39
CA SER A 60 5.74 -2.68 -0.81
C SER A 60 5.28 -4.12 -0.62
N ALA A 61 5.57 -4.72 0.55
CA ALA A 61 5.12 -6.07 0.89
C ALA A 61 3.57 -6.17 0.92
N ILE A 62 2.89 -5.20 1.54
CA ILE A 62 1.42 -5.16 1.59
C ILE A 62 0.85 -4.99 0.18
N TYR A 63 1.39 -4.06 -0.61
CA TYR A 63 0.96 -3.81 -1.99
C TYR A 63 1.10 -5.06 -2.87
N LEU A 64 2.25 -5.73 -2.80
CA LEU A 64 2.49 -6.95 -3.58
C LEU A 64 1.58 -8.09 -3.15
N LEU A 65 1.39 -8.31 -1.83
CA LEU A 65 0.45 -9.32 -1.32
C LEU A 65 -0.98 -9.05 -1.77
N LEU A 66 -1.42 -7.78 -1.72
CA LEU A 66 -2.73 -7.36 -2.23
C LEU A 66 -2.84 -7.67 -3.73
N MET A 67 -1.84 -7.27 -4.51
CA MET A 67 -1.85 -7.44 -5.96
C MET A 67 -1.90 -8.92 -6.34
N VAL A 68 -1.07 -9.76 -5.71
CA VAL A 68 -1.07 -11.22 -5.93
C VAL A 68 -2.40 -11.82 -5.52
N SER A 69 -2.96 -11.44 -4.37
CA SER A 69 -4.27 -11.93 -3.92
C SER A 69 -5.39 -11.52 -4.88
N LEU A 70 -5.34 -10.31 -5.41
CA LEU A 70 -6.36 -9.77 -6.31
C LEU A 70 -6.28 -10.45 -7.67
N VAL A 71 -5.09 -10.54 -8.26
CA VAL A 71 -4.83 -11.26 -9.50
C VAL A 71 -5.25 -12.73 -9.38
N GLY A 72 -4.85 -13.41 -8.32
CA GLY A 72 -5.18 -14.82 -8.07
C GLY A 72 -6.68 -15.09 -7.93
N CYS A 73 -7.45 -14.14 -7.38
CA CYS A 73 -8.89 -14.31 -7.23
C CYS A 73 -9.72 -13.79 -8.42
N LEU A 74 -9.22 -12.77 -9.12
CA LEU A 74 -9.98 -12.06 -10.15
C LEU A 74 -9.81 -12.71 -11.53
N LEU A 75 -8.62 -13.20 -11.87
CA LEU A 75 -8.36 -13.91 -13.13
C LEU A 75 -9.27 -15.12 -13.38
N PRO A 76 -9.38 -16.11 -12.48
CA PRO A 76 -10.23 -17.27 -12.74
C PRO A 76 -11.70 -16.86 -12.83
N ARG A 77 -12.11 -15.87 -12.01
CA ARG A 77 -13.48 -15.38 -11.99
C ARG A 77 -13.85 -14.64 -13.28
N SER A 78 -12.96 -13.81 -13.81
CA SER A 78 -13.19 -13.10 -15.08
C SER A 78 -13.24 -14.06 -16.26
N LEU A 79 -12.45 -15.13 -16.26
CA LEU A 79 -12.51 -16.19 -17.28
C LEU A 79 -13.87 -16.89 -17.30
N GLU A 80 -14.42 -17.24 -16.13
CA GLU A 80 -15.77 -17.82 -16.04
C GLU A 80 -16.84 -16.88 -16.58
N TYR A 81 -16.76 -15.57 -16.28
CA TYR A 81 -17.68 -14.58 -16.84
C TYR A 81 -17.55 -14.44 -18.35
N VAL A 82 -16.34 -14.48 -18.90
CA VAL A 82 -16.15 -14.46 -20.36
C VAL A 82 -16.71 -15.73 -21.00
N LYS A 83 -16.55 -16.87 -20.35
CA LYS A 83 -17.11 -18.14 -20.81
C LYS A 83 -18.65 -18.12 -20.79
N SER A 84 -19.27 -17.59 -19.75
CA SER A 84 -20.73 -17.47 -19.67
C SER A 84 -21.30 -16.47 -20.68
N MET A 85 -20.62 -15.35 -20.95
CA MET A 85 -21.01 -14.41 -22.01
C MET A 85 -20.90 -15.01 -23.41
N ARG A 86 -19.97 -15.95 -23.62
CA ARG A 86 -19.81 -16.67 -24.90
C ARG A 86 -20.69 -17.93 -25.01
N ALA A 87 -21.36 -18.33 -23.93
CA ALA A 87 -22.27 -19.45 -23.97
C ALA A 87 -23.47 -19.10 -24.85
N LYS A 88 -23.87 -20.01 -25.75
CA LYS A 88 -25.07 -19.81 -26.54
C LYS A 88 -26.29 -19.80 -25.61
N PRO A 89 -27.22 -18.84 -25.77
CA PRO A 89 -28.47 -18.85 -25.02
C PRO A 89 -29.22 -20.15 -25.33
N VAL A 90 -29.77 -20.77 -24.28
CA VAL A 90 -30.72 -21.88 -24.39
C VAL A 90 -32.10 -21.37 -24.75
#